data_AF-A0A3D5VI71-F1
#
_entry.id   AF-A0A3D5VI71-F1
#
_cell.length_a   1.000
_cell.length_b   1.000
_cell.length_c   1.000
_cell.angle_alpha   90.00
_cell.angle_beta   90.00
_cell.angle_gamma   90.00
#
_symmetry.space_group_name_H-M   'P 1'
#
loop_
_entity.id
_entity.type
_entity.pdbx_description
1 polymer ?
#
loop_
_entity_poly.entity_id
_entity_poly.type
_entity_poly.pdbx_seq_one_letter_code
_entity_poly.pdbx_strand_id
1 'polypeptide(L)'
;QLAARMDRKPIVVAPYDAELFGHWWYEGPRWLESLCRSCANGRNGVKLTTPTSYLGDYVDNQVVYLAASSWGEGGYNLVWLNPSNDWIYRHLHRAETTMVDLADLYPGAEGMVRRVLNQAARELVLAQSSDWAFIIKTKTAVQYAVQRISDHISRFIILAGRLNEDRLEQDELSEFEKKDNIFPEMDYSIYSRHYRVKRHSGAGGDGKALKILMLSWEFPPRT
;
A
#
# COMPACT_ATOMS: atom_id res chain seq x y z
N GLN A 1 -3.00 18.25 33.48
CA GLN A 1 -3.03 18.99 32.19
C GLN A 1 -1.75 18.69 31.43
N LEU A 2 -1.81 17.97 30.30
CA LEU A 2 -0.64 17.65 29.45
C LEU A 2 -0.05 18.89 28.79
N ALA A 3 -0.90 19.85 28.40
CA ALA A 3 -0.47 21.10 27.77
C ALA A 3 0.52 21.92 28.61
N ALA A 4 0.42 21.88 29.94
CA ALA A 4 1.35 22.57 30.84
C ALA A 4 2.75 21.94 30.89
N ARG A 5 2.95 20.76 30.27
CA ARG A 5 4.20 20.00 30.25
C ARG A 5 4.80 19.85 28.85
N MET A 6 4.19 20.49 27.84
CA MET A 6 4.61 20.40 26.45
C MET A 6 4.80 21.81 25.88
N ASP A 7 5.72 21.95 24.94
CA ASP A 7 5.97 23.18 24.17
C ASP A 7 4.87 23.45 23.11
N ARG A 8 3.94 22.52 22.95
CA ARG A 8 2.92 22.49 21.91
C ARG A 8 1.59 21.95 22.43
N LYS A 9 0.51 22.21 21.70
CA LYS A 9 -0.82 21.64 21.98
C LYS A 9 -0.75 20.11 21.88
N PRO A 10 -1.11 19.36 22.93
CA PRO A 10 -1.13 17.90 22.85
C PRO A 10 -2.05 17.43 21.73
N ILE A 11 -1.62 16.41 20.98
CA ILE A 11 -2.43 15.75 19.94
C ILE A 11 -2.66 14.29 20.34
N VAL A 12 -3.88 13.81 20.10
CA VAL A 12 -4.23 12.39 20.23
C VAL A 12 -4.44 11.85 18.82
N VAL A 13 -3.68 10.81 18.47
CA VAL A 13 -3.81 10.08 17.21
C VAL A 13 -4.36 8.70 17.55
N ALA A 14 -5.56 8.41 17.06
CA ALA A 14 -6.25 7.15 17.31
C ALA A 14 -6.59 6.49 15.96
N PRO A 15 -5.66 5.71 15.38
CA PRO A 15 -5.89 5.02 14.12
C PRO A 15 -6.75 3.77 14.34
N TYR A 16 -7.67 3.51 13.40
CA TYR A 16 -8.57 2.37 13.41
C TYR A 16 -8.84 1.92 11.97
N ASP A 17 -9.08 0.63 11.78
CA ASP A 17 -9.55 0.09 10.51
C ASP A 17 -10.93 0.66 10.17
N ALA A 18 -11.12 1.13 8.93
CA ALA A 18 -12.35 1.81 8.54
C ALA A 18 -13.58 0.88 8.65
N GLU A 19 -13.40 -0.41 8.38
CA GLU A 19 -14.46 -1.41 8.52
C GLU A 19 -14.91 -1.64 9.96
N LEU A 20 -14.13 -1.21 10.97
CA LEU A 20 -14.60 -1.23 12.35
C LEU A 20 -15.92 -0.48 12.47
N PHE A 21 -16.04 0.69 11.83
CA PHE A 21 -17.21 1.55 11.96
C PHE A 21 -18.25 1.24 10.87
N GLY A 22 -19.17 0.32 11.19
CA GLY A 22 -20.37 0.02 10.42
C GLY A 22 -20.41 -1.42 9.89
N HIS A 23 -19.24 -2.03 9.66
CA HIS A 23 -19.17 -3.45 9.28
C HIS A 23 -19.05 -4.34 10.53
N TRP A 24 -18.01 -4.13 11.35
CA TRP A 24 -17.82 -4.90 12.60
C TRP A 24 -18.62 -4.34 13.77
N TRP A 25 -18.69 -3.01 13.89
CA TRP A 25 -19.49 -2.32 14.88
C TRP A 25 -20.57 -1.48 14.19
N TYR A 26 -21.80 -1.98 14.23
CA TYR A 26 -22.94 -1.42 13.50
C TYR A 26 -23.20 0.06 13.83
N GLU A 27 -23.13 0.46 15.11
CA GLU A 27 -23.38 1.83 15.54
C GLU A 27 -22.17 2.76 15.34
N GLY A 28 -21.03 2.22 14.90
CA GLY A 28 -19.77 2.96 14.76
C GLY A 28 -19.88 4.29 13.99
N PRO A 29 -20.57 4.35 12.83
CA PRO A 29 -20.74 5.60 12.10
C PRO A 29 -21.54 6.66 12.88
N ARG A 30 -22.60 6.25 13.60
CA ARG A 30 -23.40 7.16 14.44
C ARG A 30 -22.60 7.66 15.65
N TRP A 31 -21.76 6.80 16.20
CA TRP A 31 -20.84 7.18 17.27
C TRP A 31 -19.80 8.19 16.77
N LEU A 32 -19.16 7.96 15.62
CA LEU A 32 -18.21 8.91 15.01
C LEU A 32 -18.86 10.27 14.73
N GLU A 33 -20.08 10.27 14.18
CA GLU A 33 -20.85 11.49 13.98
C GLU A 33 -21.05 12.24 15.30
N SER A 34 -21.51 11.54 16.33
CA SER A 34 -21.78 12.11 17.65
C SER A 34 -20.50 12.67 18.30
N LEU A 35 -19.38 11.97 18.17
CA LEU A 35 -18.06 12.41 18.62
C LEU A 35 -17.67 13.72 17.90
N CYS A 36 -17.76 13.74 16.57
CA CYS A 36 -17.43 14.92 15.77
C CYS A 36 -18.29 16.13 16.13
N ARG A 37 -19.61 15.96 16.30
CA ARG A 37 -20.52 17.02 16.75
C ARG A 37 -20.17 17.51 18.15
N SER A 38 -19.86 16.60 19.06
CA SER A 38 -19.47 16.93 20.44
C SER A 38 -18.18 17.75 20.48
N CYS A 39 -17.17 17.39 19.68
CA CYS A 39 -15.93 18.17 19.54
C CYS A 39 -16.17 19.55 18.89
N ALA A 40 -17.04 19.62 17.87
CA ALA A 40 -17.35 20.88 17.18
C ALA A 40 -18.04 21.91 18.10
N ASN A 41 -18.80 21.46 19.11
CA ASN A 41 -19.47 22.35 20.07
C ASN A 41 -18.50 23.11 21.00
N GLY A 42 -17.21 22.77 21.02
CA GLY A 42 -16.15 23.51 21.73
C GLY A 42 -16.18 23.43 23.27
N ARG A 43 -17.23 22.88 23.87
CA ARG A 43 -17.44 22.81 25.33
C ARG A 43 -16.48 21.84 26.04
N ASN A 44 -15.89 20.90 25.32
CA ASN A 44 -15.09 19.82 25.91
C ASN A 44 -13.57 20.09 25.87
N GLY A 45 -13.13 21.22 25.32
CA GLY A 45 -11.70 21.56 25.20
C GLY A 45 -10.90 20.70 24.21
N VAL A 46 -11.57 19.90 23.37
CA VAL A 46 -10.95 19.05 22.34
C VAL A 46 -11.35 19.57 20.96
N LYS A 47 -10.37 19.75 20.07
CA LYS A 47 -10.58 20.18 18.68
C LYS A 47 -10.07 19.11 17.72
N LEU A 48 -10.91 18.73 16.76
CA LEU A 48 -10.50 17.87 15.66
C LEU A 48 -9.62 18.65 14.68
N THR A 49 -8.58 17.99 14.18
CA THR A 49 -7.64 18.54 13.19
C THR A 49 -7.15 17.44 12.26
N THR A 50 -6.52 17.83 11.17
CA THR A 50 -5.81 16.90 10.29
C THR A 50 -4.32 16.88 10.62
N PRO A 51 -3.59 15.77 10.35
CA PRO A 51 -2.14 15.74 10.54
C PRO A 51 -1.42 16.89 9.82
N THR A 52 -1.82 17.18 8.58
CA THR A 52 -1.25 18.28 7.79
C THR A 52 -1.48 19.65 8.43
N SER A 53 -2.70 19.92 8.93
CA SER A 53 -2.97 21.19 9.61
C SER A 53 -2.19 21.34 10.90
N TYR A 54 -2.05 20.26 11.68
CA TYR A 54 -1.29 20.31 12.93
C TYR A 54 0.21 20.51 12.69
N LEU A 55 0.77 19.85 11.67
CA LEU A 55 2.17 20.06 11.28
C LEU A 55 2.41 21.49 10.74
N GLY A 56 1.40 22.12 10.15
CA GLY A 56 1.47 23.52 9.74
C GLY A 56 1.54 24.52 10.91
N ASP A 57 1.01 24.15 12.09
CA ASP A 57 1.07 24.99 13.29
C ASP A 57 2.48 24.99 13.93
N TYR A 58 3.31 23.97 13.68
CA TYR A 58 4.62 23.79 14.28
C TYR A 58 5.66 23.39 13.23
N VAL A 59 6.43 24.37 12.76
CA VAL A 59 7.46 24.18 11.72
C VAL A 59 8.61 23.30 12.25
N ASP A 60 9.00 23.49 13.51
CA ASP A 60 10.09 22.74 14.15
C ASP A 60 9.55 21.52 14.91
N ASN A 61 9.94 20.33 14.44
CA ASN A 61 9.53 19.06 15.01
C ASN A 61 10.73 18.29 15.56
N GLN A 62 10.50 17.55 16.64
CA GLN A 62 11.52 16.68 17.20
C GLN A 62 11.94 15.64 16.17
N VAL A 63 13.24 15.54 15.93
CA VAL A 63 13.83 14.47 15.11
C VAL A 63 14.03 13.25 15.98
N VAL A 64 13.53 12.11 15.54
CA VAL A 64 13.67 10.82 16.22
C VAL A 64 14.15 9.76 15.25
N TYR A 65 14.92 8.79 15.75
CA TYR A 65 15.24 7.58 15.02
C TYR A 65 14.21 6.51 15.37
N LEU A 66 13.48 6.02 14.37
CA LEU A 66 12.52 4.94 14.57
C LEU A 66 13.23 3.60 14.45
N ALA A 67 13.00 2.72 15.43
CA ALA A 67 13.36 1.32 15.30
C ALA A 67 12.43 0.64 14.28
N ALA A 68 12.89 -0.48 13.70
CA ALA A 68 12.02 -1.30 12.87
C ALA A 68 10.88 -1.85 13.72
N SER A 69 9.66 -1.45 13.38
CA SER A 69 8.44 -1.88 14.06
C SER A 69 7.29 -1.93 13.07
N SER A 70 6.29 -2.73 13.39
CA SER A 70 4.97 -2.65 12.79
C SER A 70 3.95 -2.39 13.88
N TRP A 71 2.72 -2.14 13.47
CA TRP A 71 1.61 -2.10 14.40
C TRP A 71 0.90 -3.46 14.57
N GLY A 72 1.44 -4.53 13.98
CA GLY A 72 0.90 -5.89 14.05
C GLY A 72 1.34 -6.68 15.28
N GLU A 73 1.05 -7.99 15.30
CA GLU A 73 1.40 -8.90 16.40
C GLU A 73 2.87 -8.78 16.84
N GLY A 74 3.06 -8.47 18.12
CA GLY A 74 4.39 -8.33 18.73
C GLY A 74 5.14 -7.04 18.37
N GLY A 75 4.56 -6.15 17.56
CA GLY A 75 5.17 -4.88 17.17
C GLY A 75 6.27 -4.99 16.11
N TYR A 76 6.38 -6.14 15.44
CA TYR A 76 7.43 -6.42 14.43
C TYR A 76 6.83 -7.09 13.19
N ASN A 77 7.63 -7.82 12.42
CA ASN A 77 7.22 -8.37 11.13
C ASN A 77 6.57 -9.77 11.23
N LEU A 78 6.33 -10.29 12.43
CA LEU A 78 5.91 -11.69 12.66
C LEU A 78 4.63 -12.07 11.89
N VAL A 79 3.72 -11.11 11.71
CA VAL A 79 2.48 -11.33 10.97
C VAL A 79 2.76 -11.70 9.51
N TRP A 80 3.72 -11.02 8.87
CA TRP A 80 4.02 -11.20 7.45
C TRP A 80 5.20 -12.14 7.18
N LEU A 81 6.13 -12.29 8.14
CA LEU A 81 7.31 -13.14 8.01
C LEU A 81 7.37 -14.16 9.15
N ASN A 82 6.95 -15.38 8.86
CA ASN A 82 7.01 -16.53 9.76
C ASN A 82 6.97 -17.86 8.95
N PRO A 83 7.18 -19.03 9.58
CA PRO A 83 7.23 -20.30 8.86
C PRO A 83 5.98 -20.69 8.05
N SER A 84 4.82 -20.04 8.25
CA SER A 84 3.62 -20.31 7.45
C SER A 84 3.58 -19.58 6.12
N ASN A 85 4.33 -18.48 5.99
CA ASN A 85 4.28 -17.58 4.82
C ASN A 85 5.67 -17.17 4.27
N ASP A 86 6.76 -17.63 4.89
CA ASP A 86 8.13 -17.35 4.43
C ASP A 86 8.43 -17.80 3.00
N TRP A 87 7.78 -18.87 2.54
CA TRP A 87 7.92 -19.44 1.20
C TRP A 87 7.54 -18.45 0.08
N ILE A 88 6.73 -17.44 0.38
CA ILE A 88 6.27 -16.42 -0.59
C ILE A 88 7.47 -15.61 -1.11
N TYR A 89 8.37 -15.22 -0.22
CA TYR A 89 9.35 -14.17 -0.48
C TYR A 89 10.39 -14.55 -1.53
N ARG A 90 10.77 -15.82 -1.65
CA ARG A 90 11.67 -16.26 -2.72
C ARG A 90 11.08 -16.01 -4.12
N HIS A 91 9.76 -16.14 -4.27
CA HIS A 91 9.06 -15.91 -5.53
C HIS A 91 8.95 -14.41 -5.80
N LEU A 92 8.60 -13.62 -4.78
CA LEU A 92 8.54 -12.16 -4.89
C LEU A 92 9.90 -11.56 -5.24
N HIS A 93 10.97 -11.89 -4.50
CA HIS A 93 12.31 -11.35 -4.76
C HIS A 93 12.80 -11.70 -6.17
N ARG A 94 12.47 -12.91 -6.68
CA ARG A 94 12.82 -13.28 -8.04
C ARG A 94 12.05 -12.46 -9.07
N ALA A 95 10.74 -12.24 -8.85
CA ALA A 95 9.91 -11.42 -9.72
C ALA A 95 10.33 -9.95 -9.70
N GLU A 96 10.63 -9.39 -8.53
CA GLU A 96 11.18 -8.04 -8.34
C GLU A 96 12.46 -7.83 -9.14
N THR A 97 13.44 -8.72 -8.95
CA THR A 97 14.72 -8.66 -9.68
C THR A 97 14.48 -8.70 -11.20
N THR A 98 13.60 -9.60 -11.64
CA THR A 98 13.24 -9.74 -13.07
C THR A 98 12.57 -8.47 -13.60
N MET A 99 11.67 -7.85 -12.83
CA MET A 99 10.98 -6.64 -13.25
C MET A 99 11.96 -5.45 -13.38
N VAL A 100 12.91 -5.34 -12.45
CA VAL A 100 14.00 -4.35 -12.53
C VAL A 100 14.83 -4.57 -13.80
N ASP A 101 15.23 -5.81 -14.07
CA ASP A 101 16.01 -6.16 -15.28
C ASP A 101 15.24 -5.83 -16.56
N LEU A 102 13.95 -6.18 -16.64
CA LEU A 102 13.08 -5.86 -17.77
C LEU A 102 12.93 -4.35 -17.96
N ALA A 103 12.77 -3.59 -16.88
CA ALA A 103 12.66 -2.13 -16.96
C ALA A 103 13.93 -1.48 -17.48
N ASP A 104 15.11 -2.00 -17.13
CA ASP A 104 16.41 -1.53 -17.62
C ASP A 104 16.69 -1.98 -19.07
N LEU A 105 16.27 -3.19 -19.46
CA LEU A 105 16.49 -3.76 -20.80
C LEU A 105 15.63 -3.11 -21.88
N TYR A 106 14.43 -2.66 -21.51
CA TYR A 106 13.49 -2.04 -22.43
C TYR A 106 13.27 -0.57 -22.06
N PRO A 107 14.27 0.31 -22.15
CA PRO A 107 14.07 1.72 -21.86
C PRO A 107 13.18 2.35 -22.94
N GLY A 108 12.04 2.92 -22.53
CA GLY A 108 11.14 3.61 -23.46
C GLY A 108 10.41 2.67 -24.43
N ALA A 109 10.03 1.46 -23.98
CA ALA A 109 9.21 0.57 -24.78
C ALA A 109 7.91 1.25 -25.23
N GLU A 110 7.45 0.87 -26.41
CA GLU A 110 6.20 1.35 -27.01
C GLU A 110 5.30 0.17 -27.41
N GLY A 111 4.06 0.49 -27.78
CA GLY A 111 3.12 -0.49 -28.32
C GLY A 111 2.89 -1.70 -27.40
N MET A 112 2.97 -2.88 -27.99
CA MET A 112 2.67 -4.14 -27.31
C MET A 112 3.67 -4.47 -26.18
N VAL A 113 4.97 -4.18 -26.39
CA VAL A 113 6.02 -4.42 -25.39
C VAL A 113 5.73 -3.61 -24.12
N ARG A 114 5.38 -2.33 -24.27
CA ARG A 114 5.00 -1.48 -23.14
C ARG A 114 3.79 -2.03 -22.38
N ARG A 115 2.77 -2.50 -23.10
CA ARG A 115 1.56 -3.06 -22.49
C ARG A 115 1.88 -4.31 -21.67
N VAL A 116 2.69 -5.22 -22.21
CA VAL A 116 3.14 -6.43 -21.50
C VAL A 116 3.94 -6.07 -20.25
N LEU A 117 4.89 -5.14 -20.36
CA LEU A 117 5.69 -4.69 -19.21
C LEU A 117 4.82 -4.03 -18.12
N ASN A 118 3.84 -3.22 -18.52
CA ASN A 118 2.88 -2.62 -17.59
C ASN A 118 1.99 -3.66 -16.91
N GLN A 119 1.51 -4.66 -17.66
CA GLN A 119 0.73 -5.74 -17.06
C GLN A 119 1.58 -6.59 -16.13
N ALA A 120 2.83 -6.91 -16.49
CA ALA A 120 3.76 -7.61 -15.60
C ALA A 120 3.99 -6.82 -14.31
N ALA A 121 4.19 -5.50 -14.38
CA ALA A 121 4.29 -4.65 -13.20
C ALA A 121 3.02 -4.71 -12.32
N ARG A 122 1.81 -4.75 -12.91
CA ARG A 122 0.55 -4.93 -12.15
C ARG A 122 0.50 -6.29 -11.45
N GLU A 123 0.85 -7.37 -12.15
CA GLU A 123 0.89 -8.71 -11.54
C GLU A 123 1.87 -8.75 -10.37
N LEU A 124 3.04 -8.10 -10.49
CA LEU A 124 3.99 -8.00 -9.40
C LEU A 124 3.41 -7.26 -8.18
N VAL A 125 2.81 -6.09 -8.38
CA VAL A 125 2.21 -5.31 -7.28
C VAL A 125 1.07 -6.09 -6.61
N LEU A 126 0.24 -6.78 -7.40
CA LEU A 126 -0.82 -7.63 -6.89
C LEU A 126 -0.27 -8.80 -6.07
N ALA A 127 0.82 -9.45 -6.54
CA ALA A 127 1.50 -10.50 -5.79
C ALA A 127 2.15 -9.99 -4.49
N GLN A 128 2.60 -8.73 -4.47
CA GLN A 128 3.24 -8.08 -3.32
C GLN A 128 2.25 -7.59 -2.25
N SER A 129 0.93 -7.75 -2.42
CA SER A 129 0.00 -7.37 -1.36
C SER A 129 0.30 -8.11 -0.05
N SER A 130 0.49 -7.36 1.02
CA SER A 130 0.70 -7.88 2.37
C SER A 130 -0.52 -8.63 2.92
N ASP A 131 -1.71 -8.42 2.34
CA ASP A 131 -2.94 -9.11 2.69
C ASP A 131 -2.78 -10.64 2.57
N TRP A 132 -2.01 -11.10 1.59
CA TRP A 132 -1.85 -12.54 1.38
C TRP A 132 -1.14 -13.22 2.55
N ALA A 133 -0.01 -12.65 2.98
CA ALA A 133 0.74 -13.16 4.13
C ALA A 133 -0.08 -13.03 5.43
N PHE A 134 -0.86 -11.95 5.55
CA PHE A 134 -1.78 -11.71 6.67
C PHE A 134 -2.90 -12.76 6.73
N ILE A 135 -3.58 -13.04 5.61
CA ILE A 135 -4.66 -14.04 5.51
C ILE A 135 -4.12 -15.44 5.83
N ILE A 136 -2.91 -15.77 5.36
CA ILE A 136 -2.26 -17.06 5.67
C ILE A 136 -1.99 -17.17 7.17
N LYS A 137 -1.44 -16.13 7.80
CA LYS A 137 -1.14 -16.09 9.23
C LYS A 137 -2.40 -16.15 10.10
N THR A 138 -3.44 -15.39 9.76
CA THR A 138 -4.72 -15.33 10.51
C THR A 138 -5.64 -16.52 10.24
N LYS A 139 -5.32 -17.35 9.24
CA LYS A 139 -6.05 -18.56 8.85
C LYS A 139 -7.51 -18.33 8.45
N THR A 140 -7.81 -17.17 7.87
CA THR A 140 -9.18 -16.81 7.46
C THR A 140 -9.56 -17.45 6.11
N ALA A 141 -8.76 -17.23 5.08
CA ALA A 141 -8.99 -17.72 3.71
C ALA A 141 -7.68 -18.21 3.06
N VAL A 142 -6.97 -19.11 3.72
CA VAL A 142 -5.61 -19.55 3.34
C VAL A 142 -5.51 -20.03 1.90
N GLN A 143 -6.40 -20.94 1.48
CA GLN A 143 -6.37 -21.50 0.12
C GLN A 143 -6.54 -20.40 -0.94
N TYR A 144 -7.42 -19.44 -0.68
CA TYR A 144 -7.62 -18.29 -1.55
C TYR A 144 -6.37 -17.44 -1.65
N ALA A 145 -5.73 -17.08 -0.54
CA ALA A 145 -4.49 -16.28 -0.56
C ALA A 145 -3.34 -16.99 -1.28
N VAL A 146 -3.15 -18.29 -1.02
CA VAL A 146 -2.13 -19.11 -1.72
C VAL A 146 -2.39 -19.13 -3.22
N GLN A 147 -3.65 -19.33 -3.63
CA GLN A 147 -4.02 -19.33 -5.04
C GLN A 147 -3.80 -17.94 -5.68
N ARG A 148 -4.18 -16.86 -5.00
CA ARG A 148 -4.01 -15.49 -5.52
C ARG A 148 -2.55 -15.13 -5.75
N ILE A 149 -1.67 -15.38 -4.79
CA ILE A 149 -0.23 -15.15 -5.00
C ILE A 149 0.30 -16.00 -6.16
N SER A 150 -0.05 -17.29 -6.18
CA SER A 150 0.44 -18.22 -7.21
C SER A 150 -0.01 -17.81 -8.60
N ASP A 151 -1.26 -17.37 -8.74
CA ASP A 151 -1.84 -16.86 -9.98
C ASP A 151 -1.07 -15.63 -10.49
N HIS A 152 -0.89 -14.62 -9.64
CA HIS A 152 -0.20 -13.37 -10.02
C HIS A 152 1.27 -13.62 -10.37
N ILE A 153 1.98 -14.44 -9.58
CA ILE A 153 3.36 -14.85 -9.90
C ILE A 153 3.41 -15.62 -11.22
N SER A 154 2.46 -16.51 -11.48
CA SER A 154 2.43 -17.27 -12.74
C SER A 154 2.19 -16.38 -13.95
N ARG A 155 1.24 -15.44 -13.86
CA ARG A 155 0.99 -14.45 -14.93
C ARG A 155 2.21 -13.55 -15.16
N PHE A 156 2.86 -13.09 -14.08
CA PHE A 156 4.11 -12.35 -14.18
C PHE A 156 5.18 -13.13 -14.94
N ILE A 157 5.40 -14.41 -14.58
CA ILE A 157 6.40 -15.26 -15.22
C ILE A 157 6.07 -15.49 -16.70
N ILE A 158 4.81 -15.71 -17.04
CA ILE A 158 4.36 -15.87 -18.43
C ILE A 158 4.70 -14.60 -19.23
N LEU A 159 4.26 -13.43 -18.76
CA LEU A 159 4.48 -12.15 -19.43
C LEU A 159 5.97 -11.84 -19.59
N ALA A 160 6.77 -12.05 -18.54
CA ALA A 160 8.22 -11.88 -18.58
C ALA A 160 8.90 -12.86 -19.55
N GLY A 161 8.43 -14.10 -19.61
CA GLY A 161 8.93 -15.13 -20.52
C GLY A 161 8.65 -14.80 -21.99
N ARG A 162 7.43 -14.34 -22.31
CA ARG A 162 7.03 -13.98 -23.68
C ARG A 162 7.86 -12.86 -24.29
N LEU A 163 8.31 -11.90 -23.47
CA LEU A 163 9.22 -10.84 -23.91
C LEU A 163 10.58 -11.39 -24.38
N ASN A 164 11.08 -12.44 -23.74
CA ASN A 164 12.36 -13.05 -24.12
C ASN A 164 12.25 -13.94 -25.37
N GLU A 165 11.07 -14.50 -25.62
CA GLU A 165 10.81 -15.38 -26.76
C GLU A 165 10.31 -14.65 -28.01
N ASP A 166 10.09 -13.33 -27.94
CA ASP A 166 9.45 -12.51 -28.97
C ASP A 166 8.08 -13.08 -29.42
N ARG A 167 7.34 -13.67 -28.46
CA ARG A 167 6.03 -14.32 -28.66
C ARG A 167 4.94 -13.58 -27.91
N LEU A 168 4.63 -12.38 -28.36
CA LEU A 168 3.60 -11.54 -27.72
C LEU A 168 2.21 -11.89 -28.29
N GLU A 169 1.39 -12.54 -27.47
CA GLU A 169 0.02 -12.93 -27.83
C GLU A 169 -0.98 -11.87 -27.34
N GLN A 170 -1.62 -11.17 -28.27
CA GLN A 170 -2.51 -10.05 -27.96
C GLN A 170 -3.75 -10.46 -27.15
N ASP A 171 -4.32 -11.63 -27.45
CA ASP A 171 -5.56 -12.09 -26.83
C ASP A 171 -5.33 -12.47 -25.36
N GLU A 172 -4.25 -13.21 -25.06
CA GLU A 172 -3.86 -13.57 -23.69
C GLU A 172 -3.58 -12.32 -22.84
N LEU A 173 -2.82 -11.36 -23.37
CA LEU A 173 -2.56 -10.09 -22.69
C LEU A 173 -3.85 -9.33 -22.40
N SER A 174 -4.78 -9.30 -23.36
CA SER A 174 -6.06 -8.58 -23.19
C SER A 174 -6.94 -9.23 -22.12
N GLU A 175 -6.90 -10.56 -21.97
CA GLU A 175 -7.60 -11.25 -20.89
C GLU A 175 -6.98 -10.94 -19.52
N PHE A 176 -5.65 -10.88 -19.41
CA PHE A 176 -4.99 -10.45 -18.16
C PHE A 176 -5.29 -8.98 -17.83
N GLU A 177 -5.18 -8.08 -18.80
CA GLU A 177 -5.50 -6.66 -18.63
C GLU A 177 -6.97 -6.44 -18.23
N LYS A 178 -7.89 -7.30 -18.69
CA LYS A 178 -9.30 -7.25 -18.30
C LYS A 178 -9.53 -7.76 -16.88
N LYS A 179 -8.83 -8.82 -16.48
CA LYS A 179 -8.95 -9.44 -15.16
C LYS A 179 -8.29 -8.60 -14.07
N ASP A 180 -7.07 -8.14 -14.32
CA ASP A 180 -6.17 -7.49 -13.37
C ASP A 180 -5.88 -6.05 -13.84
N ASN A 181 -6.95 -5.24 -13.88
CA ASN A 181 -6.98 -3.92 -14.51
C ASN A 181 -6.65 -2.75 -13.56
N ILE A 182 -6.07 -3.03 -12.39
CA ILE A 182 -5.70 -1.98 -11.42
C ILE A 182 -4.57 -1.11 -11.97
N PHE A 183 -4.60 0.19 -11.67
CA PHE A 183 -3.60 1.16 -12.17
C PHE A 183 -3.53 1.19 -13.71
N PRO A 184 -4.55 1.75 -14.39
CA PRO A 184 -4.54 1.87 -15.85
C PRO A 184 -3.31 2.65 -16.35
N GLU A 185 -2.88 3.66 -15.58
CA GLU A 185 -1.69 4.49 -15.83
C GLU A 185 -0.37 3.88 -15.31
N MET A 186 -0.33 2.57 -15.04
CA MET A 186 0.91 1.88 -14.62
C MET A 186 2.04 2.22 -15.60
N ASP A 187 3.19 2.55 -15.04
CA ASP A 187 4.42 2.81 -15.78
C ASP A 187 5.52 1.90 -15.24
N TYR A 188 5.84 0.84 -15.99
CA TYR A 188 6.86 -0.13 -15.61
C TYR A 188 8.25 0.50 -15.41
N SER A 189 8.50 1.68 -16.01
CA SER A 189 9.82 2.34 -15.93
C SER A 189 10.21 2.76 -14.52
N ILE A 190 9.25 2.84 -13.58
CA ILE A 190 9.52 3.11 -12.16
C ILE A 190 10.45 2.07 -11.52
N TYR A 191 10.50 0.85 -12.07
CA TYR A 191 11.37 -0.23 -11.60
C TYR A 191 12.79 -0.12 -12.14
N SER A 192 13.06 0.76 -13.12
CA SER A 192 14.40 0.93 -13.65
C SER A 192 15.35 1.48 -12.59
N ARG A 193 16.57 0.95 -12.53
CA ARG A 193 17.64 1.50 -11.66
C ARG A 193 18.03 2.92 -12.06
N HIS A 194 17.73 3.30 -13.30
CA HIS A 194 17.96 4.62 -13.85
C HIS A 194 16.72 5.52 -13.75
N TYR A 195 15.64 5.04 -13.13
CA TYR A 195 14.43 5.83 -12.94
C TYR A 195 14.76 7.10 -12.17
N ARG A 196 14.51 8.23 -12.83
CA ARG A 196 14.56 9.54 -12.20
C ARG A 196 13.14 9.96 -11.94
N VAL A 197 12.78 10.07 -10.66
CA VAL A 197 11.55 10.76 -10.27
C VAL A 197 11.61 12.11 -10.95
N LYS A 198 10.78 12.31 -11.97
CA LYS A 198 10.50 13.65 -12.47
C LYS A 198 9.90 14.37 -11.28
N ARG A 199 10.71 15.16 -10.58
CA ARG A 199 10.19 16.19 -9.69
C ARG A 199 9.25 16.97 -10.59
N HIS A 200 7.95 16.74 -10.43
CA HIS A 200 7.02 17.78 -10.75
C HIS A 200 7.46 18.91 -9.83
N SER A 201 8.22 19.86 -10.38
CA SER A 201 8.34 21.20 -9.82
C SER A 201 6.93 21.55 -9.38
N GLY A 202 6.73 21.74 -8.09
CA GLY A 202 5.44 21.79 -7.40
C GLY A 202 4.48 22.83 -7.97
N ALA A 203 3.92 22.50 -9.12
CA ALA A 203 2.86 23.14 -9.84
C ALA A 203 2.22 22.00 -10.62
N GLY A 204 1.52 21.10 -9.89
CA GLY A 204 0.39 20.44 -10.53
C GLY A 204 -0.45 21.53 -11.19
N GLY A 205 -1.05 21.23 -12.33
CA GLY A 205 -1.96 22.12 -13.05
C GLY A 205 -3.22 22.54 -12.26
N ASP A 206 -3.16 22.53 -10.92
CA ASP A 206 -4.13 23.09 -10.00
C ASP A 206 -3.58 23.26 -8.55
N GLY A 207 -2.25 23.27 -8.33
CA GLY A 207 -1.65 23.54 -7.01
C GLY A 207 -1.98 22.55 -5.88
N LYS A 208 -2.59 21.39 -6.19
CA LYS A 208 -2.99 20.42 -5.17
C LYS A 208 -1.79 19.56 -4.73
N ALA A 209 -1.47 19.64 -3.45
CA ALA A 209 -0.45 18.82 -2.81
C ALA A 209 -0.75 17.32 -2.95
N LEU A 210 0.31 16.52 -3.13
CA LEU A 210 0.24 15.06 -3.14
C LEU A 210 -0.37 14.58 -1.81
N LYS A 211 -1.53 13.94 -1.87
CA LYS A 211 -2.16 13.33 -0.69
C LYS A 211 -1.71 11.88 -0.63
N ILE A 212 -0.75 11.60 0.25
CA ILE A 212 -0.35 10.23 0.57
C ILE A 212 -1.31 9.73 1.64
N LEU A 213 -2.14 8.75 1.28
CA LEU A 213 -2.98 8.01 2.22
C LEU A 213 -2.20 6.77 2.67
N MET A 214 -1.84 6.72 3.95
CA MET A 214 -1.28 5.53 4.58
C MET A 214 -2.43 4.82 5.29
N LEU A 215 -2.77 3.63 4.81
CA LEU A 215 -3.70 2.71 5.46
C LEU A 215 -2.88 1.63 6.16
N SER A 216 -3.20 1.35 7.41
CA SER A 216 -2.68 0.21 8.15
C SER A 216 -3.89 -0.62 8.62
N TRP A 217 -3.74 -1.96 8.66
CA TRP A 217 -4.78 -2.97 9.03
C TRP A 217 -4.43 -3.79 10.30
N GLU A 218 -5.39 -3.98 11.21
CA GLU A 218 -5.32 -4.91 12.36
C GLU A 218 -6.69 -5.55 12.67
N PHE A 219 -6.77 -6.88 12.50
CA PHE A 219 -7.84 -7.73 13.03
C PHE A 219 -7.32 -9.14 13.34
N PRO A 220 -7.70 -9.83 14.45
CA PRO A 220 -8.45 -9.43 15.66
C PRO A 220 -7.57 -9.37 16.95
N PRO A 221 -8.05 -8.71 18.04
CA PRO A 221 -7.38 -8.78 19.33
C PRO A 221 -7.63 -10.15 19.97
N ARG A 222 -6.58 -10.92 20.22
CA ARG A 222 -6.62 -12.00 21.21
C ARG A 222 -5.83 -11.54 22.43
N THR A 223 -6.55 -11.40 23.54
CA THR A 223 -6.01 -11.36 24.90
C THR A 223 -5.02 -12.49 25.14
#